data_AF-A0A7W0SWV6-F1
#
_entry.id   AF-A0A7W0SWV6-F1
#
_cell.length_a   1.000
_cell.length_b   1.000
_cell.length_c   1.000
_cell.angle_alpha   90.00
_cell.angle_beta   90.00
_cell.angle_gamma   90.00
#
_symmetry.space_group_name_H-M   'P 1'
#
loop_
_entity.id
_entity.type
_entity.pdbx_description
1 polymer ?
#
loop_
_entity_poly.entity_id
_entity_poly.type
_entity_poly.pdbx_seq_one_letter_code
_entity_poly.pdbx_strand_id
1 'polypeptide(L)' 'MRLVIARCTVDYVGRLTAHLPSALRLLLVKADGSVSIHADDRAYKPLNWMSPPCTLRES' A
#
# COMPACT_ATOMS: atom_id res chain seq x y z
N MET A 1 3.45 -13.37 4.73
CA MET A 1 3.07 -12.09 5.37
C MET A 1 4.33 -11.25 5.53
N ARG A 2 4.30 -9.99 5.11
CA ARG A 2 5.37 -9.01 5.41
C ARG A 2 4.75 -7.67 5.78
N LEU A 3 5.27 -7.04 6.82
CA LEU A 3 4.92 -5.68 7.22
C LEU A 3 6.14 -4.80 6.98
N VAL A 4 5.93 -3.64 6.36
CA VAL A 4 6.99 -2.65 6.12
C VAL A 4 6.49 -1.31 6.64
N ILE A 5 7.28 -0.69 7.52
CA ILE A 5 7.05 0.68 7.97
C ILE A 5 8.14 1.52 7.34
N ALA A 6 7.76 2.47 6.50
CA ALA A 6 8.70 3.29 5.76
C ALA A 6 8.16 4.70 5.54
N ARG A 7 9.07 5.66 5.38
CA ARG A 7 8.74 6.93 4.74
C ARG A 7 8.86 6.73 3.23
N CYS A 8 7.74 6.83 2.52
CA CYS A 8 7.69 6.60 1.08
C CYS A 8 6.69 7.55 0.42
N THR A 9 6.69 7.62 -0.90
CA THR A 9 5.57 8.09 -1.74
C THR A 9 4.89 6.88 -2.36
N VAL A 10 3.65 7.01 -2.82
CA VAL A 10 2.93 5.92 -3.51
C VAL A 10 2.25 6.45 -4.75
N ASP A 11 2.53 5.82 -5.88
CA ASP A 11 1.80 6.01 -7.12
C ASP A 11 0.91 4.79 -7.35
N TYR A 12 -0.40 5.02 -7.47
CA TYR A 12 -1.40 4.00 -7.73
C TYR A 12 -2.00 4.23 -9.11
N VAL A 13 -1.92 3.20 -9.97
CA VAL A 13 -2.43 3.24 -11.34
C VAL A 13 -3.30 2.01 -11.60
N GLY A 14 -4.51 2.24 -12.12
CA GLY A 14 -5.46 1.20 -12.47
C GLY A 14 -6.76 1.82 -12.98
N ARG A 15 -7.91 1.38 -12.46
CA ARG A 15 -9.21 2.01 -12.78
C ARG A 15 -9.27 3.50 -12.39
N LEU A 16 -8.57 3.86 -11.33
CA LEU A 16 -8.34 5.23 -10.89
C LEU A 16 -6.83 5.46 -10.79
N THR A 17 -6.42 6.72 -10.87
CA THR A 17 -5.05 7.16 -10.64
C THR A 17 -4.99 8.00 -9.37
N ALA A 18 -4.03 7.71 -8.50
CA ALA A 18 -3.82 8.47 -7.27
C ALA A 18 -2.32 8.57 -6.96
N HIS A 19 -1.91 9.73 -6.43
CA HIS A 19 -0.58 9.96 -5.91
C HIS A 19 -0.69 10.28 -4.42
N LEU A 20 0.05 9.56 -3.58
CA LEU A 20 0.18 9.84 -2.16
C LEU A 20 1.55 10.47 -1.88
N PRO A 21 1.62 11.71 -1.35
CA PRO A 21 2.86 12.43 -1.10
C PRO A 21 3.69 11.77 0.02
N SER A 22 4.94 12.18 0.22
CA SER A 22 5.83 11.52 1.18
C SER A 22 5.28 11.54 2.61
N ALA A 23 5.12 10.37 3.23
CA ALA A 23 4.65 10.21 4.61
C ALA A 23 5.16 8.89 5.21
N LEU A 24 5.10 8.77 6.54
CA LEU A 24 5.28 7.48 7.21
C LEU A 24 4.06 6.59 6.94
N ARG A 25 4.31 5.38 6.42
CA ARG A 25 3.26 4.46 6.01
C ARG A 25 3.55 3.05 6.50
N LEU A 26 2.46 2.34 6.79
CA LEU A 26 2.46 0.90 6.99
C LEU A 26 1.98 0.23 5.71
N LEU A 27 2.85 -0.58 5.11
CA LEU A 27 2.54 -1.42 3.96
C LEU A 27 2.36 -2.85 4.48
N LEU A 28 1.18 -3.43 4.26
CA LEU A 28 0.91 -4.83 4.54
C LEU A 28 0.91 -5.62 3.24
N VAL A 29 1.84 -6.56 3.12
CA VAL A 29 1.88 -7.58 2.07
C VAL A 29 1.31 -8.86 2.65
N LYS A 30 0.10 -9.23 2.22
CA LYS A 30 -0.61 -10.36 2.77
C LYS A 30 -0.22 -11.68 2.11
N ALA A 31 -0.49 -12.81 2.77
CA ALA A 31 -0.13 -14.14 2.27
C ALA A 31 -0.90 -14.54 1.01
N ASP A 32 -2.09 -13.97 0.81
CA ASP A 32 -2.89 -14.15 -0.41
C ASP A 32 -2.40 -13.30 -1.60
N GLY A 33 -1.37 -12.47 -1.39
CA GLY A 33 -0.86 -11.53 -2.37
C GLY A 33 -1.50 -10.15 -2.33
N SER A 34 -2.57 -9.94 -1.54
CA SER A 34 -3.17 -8.60 -1.42
C SER A 34 -2.21 -7.63 -0.73
N VAL A 35 -2.25 -6.37 -1.17
CA VAL A 35 -1.41 -5.29 -0.61
C VAL A 35 -2.29 -4.15 -0.15
N SER A 36 -2.00 -3.58 1.02
CA SER A 36 -2.71 -2.40 1.53
C SER A 36 -1.76 -1.39 2.14
N ILE A 37 -1.98 -0.12 1.83
CA ILE A 37 -1.19 1.02 2.27
C ILE A 37 -1.99 1.83 3.29
N HIS A 38 -1.42 2.05 4.47
CA HIS A 38 -2.02 2.80 5.57
C HIS A 38 -1.11 3.97 5.96
N ALA A 39 -1.71 5.03 6.50
CA ALA A 39 -1.00 6.13 7.15
C ALA A 39 -1.66 6.45 8.49
N ASP A 40 -0.96 7.20 9.33
CA ASP A 40 -1.50 7.68 10.61
C ASP A 40 -2.37 8.93 10.41
N ASP A 41 -3.49 8.76 9.70
CA ASP A 41 -4.46 9.83 9.41
C ASP A 41 -5.81 9.61 10.11
N ARG A 42 -5.81 8.74 11.15
CA ARG A 42 -6.99 8.31 11.92
C ARG A 42 -8.04 7.53 11.11
N ALA A 43 -7.73 7.06 9.90
CA ALA A 43 -8.58 6.14 9.16
C ALA A 43 -8.17 4.68 9.42
N TYR A 44 -9.15 3.82 9.68
CA TYR A 44 -8.93 2.35 9.75
C TYR A 44 -8.86 1.70 8.36
N LYS A 45 -9.36 2.42 7.34
CA LYS A 45 -9.37 1.94 5.95
C LYS A 45 -8.02 2.25 5.30
N PRO A 46 -7.52 1.36 4.44
CA PRO A 46 -6.32 1.65 3.67
C PRO A 46 -6.56 2.83 2.72
N LEU A 47 -5.52 3.65 2.53
CA LEU A 47 -5.50 4.73 1.56
C LEU A 47 -5.54 4.18 0.12
N ASN A 48 -4.77 3.12 -0.13
CA ASN A 48 -4.81 2.36 -1.37
C ASN A 48 -4.67 0.87 -1.07
N TRP A 49 -5.24 0.03 -1.93
CA TRP A 49 -5.13 -1.42 -1.83
C TRP A 49 -5.18 -2.08 -3.20
N MET A 50 -4.59 -3.27 -3.29
CA MET A 50 -4.71 -4.19 -4.42
C MET A 50 -5.29 -5.52 -3.91
N SER A 51 -6.31 -6.01 -4.59
CA SER A 51 -6.93 -7.31 -4.32
C SER A 51 -6.14 -8.43 -4.99
N PRO A 52 -6.10 -9.64 -4.40
CA PRO A 52 -5.39 -10.75 -5.03
C PRO A 52 -6.10 -11.19 -6.31
N PRO A 53 -5.38 -11.82 -7.26
CA PRO A 53 -3.95 -12.15 -7.21
C PRO A 53 -3.05 -10.93 -7.53
N CYS A 54 -1.92 -10.79 -6.82
CA CYS A 54 -0.90 -9.79 -7.15
C CYS A 54 0.50 -10.43 -7.14
N THR A 55 1.37 -9.92 -8.01
CA THR A 55 2.80 -10.24 -8.00
C THR A 55 3.58 -9.05 -7.46
N LEU A 56 4.40 -9.27 -6.44
CA LEU A 56 5.28 -8.25 -5.87
C LEU A 56 6.67 -8.35 -6.50
N ARG A 57 7.24 -7.19 -6.88
CA ARG A 57 8.59 -7.06 -7.45
C ARG A 57 9.35 -6.02 -6.64
N GLU A 58 10.60 -6.32 -6.33
CA GLU A 58 11.47 -5.53 -5.45
C GLU A 58 12.87 -5.51 -6.02
N SER A 59 13.58 -4.40 -5.80
CA SER A 59 14.94 -4.14 -6.28
C SER A 59 15.82 -3.65 -5.13
#